data_AF-A0A0A7NWQ9-F1
#
_entry.id   AF-A0A0A7NWQ9-F1
#
_cell.length_a   1.000
_cell.length_b   1.000
_cell.length_c   1.000
_cell.angle_alpha   90.00
_cell.angle_beta   90.00
_cell.angle_gamma   90.00
#
_symmetry.space_group_name_H-M   'P 1'
#
loop_
_entity.id
_entity.type
_entity.pdbx_description
1 polymer ?
#
loop_
_entity_poly.entity_id
_entity_poly.type
_entity_poly.pdbx_seq_one_letter_code
_entity_poly.pdbx_strand_id
1 'polypeptide(L)'
;MDTSSRVGYLSDGAAGQAYDNCDIAQWRLQAFLKVLGYFSVSQNIQGNGPIVGWGVMSGLGEQGRLAHLITPGWGPMIRQSTMNIVNLPVAPKKPIDFGARKFCITCKKCADLCPSGALSKETKLTWDIVQAYDSVKPNLFNNPGLNNWPFDHFKCNRYWNESDTYCGVCQAVCVFSKDDASSVHEIVKATLAQTTCLIAFL
;
A
#
# COMPACT_ATOMS: atom_id res chain seq x y z
N MET A 1 -24.03 23.57 5.59
CA MET A 1 -23.04 22.47 5.63
C MET A 1 -21.79 22.98 4.94
N ASP A 2 -20.69 23.08 5.69
CA ASP A 2 -19.40 23.55 5.19
C ASP A 2 -18.85 22.57 4.14
N THR A 3 -18.32 23.09 3.04
CA THR A 3 -17.77 22.30 1.92
C THR A 3 -16.33 21.86 2.21
N SER A 4 -15.68 22.44 3.22
CA SER A 4 -14.33 22.08 3.67
C SER A 4 -14.26 20.71 4.37
N SER A 5 -15.39 20.12 4.77
CA SER A 5 -15.45 18.79 5.41
C SER A 5 -15.64 17.63 4.42
N ARG A 6 -15.83 17.90 3.12
CA ARG A 6 -16.08 16.89 2.07
C ARG A 6 -14.80 16.36 1.40
N VAL A 7 -13.64 16.55 2.03
CA VAL A 7 -12.34 16.15 1.49
C VAL A 7 -12.20 14.63 1.58
N GLY A 8 -12.72 13.90 0.59
CA GLY A 8 -12.60 12.45 0.56
C GLY A 8 -13.49 11.72 -0.45
N TYR A 9 -14.69 12.24 -0.76
CA TYR A 9 -15.63 11.47 -1.60
C TYR A 9 -15.14 11.24 -3.04
N LEU A 10 -14.38 12.17 -3.63
CA LEU A 10 -13.77 11.94 -4.94
C LEU A 10 -12.69 10.85 -4.88
N SER A 11 -11.89 10.80 -3.80
CA SER A 11 -10.95 9.70 -3.61
C SER A 11 -11.66 8.38 -3.34
N ASP A 12 -12.83 8.41 -2.68
CA ASP A 12 -13.62 7.22 -2.42
C ASP A 12 -14.26 6.67 -3.70
N GLY A 13 -14.75 7.55 -4.57
CA GLY A 13 -15.21 7.18 -5.91
C GLY A 13 -14.09 6.53 -6.74
N ALA A 14 -12.87 7.09 -6.70
CA ALA A 14 -11.71 6.49 -7.36
C ALA A 14 -11.33 5.13 -6.74
N ALA A 15 -11.43 4.99 -5.42
CA ALA A 15 -11.19 3.72 -4.74
C ALA A 15 -12.23 2.66 -5.14
N GLY A 16 -13.52 3.03 -5.23
CA GLY A 16 -14.60 2.17 -5.70
C GLY A 16 -14.36 1.69 -7.12
N GLN A 17 -14.08 2.59 -8.05
CA GLN A 17 -13.75 2.24 -9.43
C GLN A 17 -12.54 1.29 -9.52
N ALA A 18 -11.53 1.49 -8.67
CA ALA A 18 -10.37 0.61 -8.64
C ALA A 18 -10.72 -0.81 -8.14
N TYR A 19 -11.66 -0.97 -7.20
CA TYR A 19 -12.17 -2.28 -6.80
C TYR A 19 -12.96 -2.95 -7.92
N ASP A 20 -13.84 -2.22 -8.60
CA ASP A 20 -14.59 -2.75 -9.76
C ASP A 20 -13.63 -3.29 -10.83
N ASN A 21 -12.58 -2.52 -11.14
CA ASN A 21 -11.56 -2.93 -12.11
C ASN A 21 -10.79 -4.18 -11.67
N CYS A 22 -10.53 -4.34 -10.37
CA CYS A 22 -9.88 -5.54 -9.86
C CYS A 22 -10.78 -6.78 -10.04
N ASP A 23 -12.07 -6.66 -9.76
CA ASP A 23 -13.01 -7.76 -9.93
C ASP A 23 -13.19 -8.11 -11.40
N ILE A 24 -13.33 -7.11 -12.29
CA ILE A 24 -13.40 -7.31 -13.73
C ILE A 24 -12.14 -8.04 -14.24
N ALA A 25 -10.95 -7.61 -13.83
CA ALA A 25 -9.70 -8.23 -14.26
C ALA A 25 -9.58 -9.68 -13.80
N GLN A 26 -9.92 -9.96 -12.54
CA GLN A 26 -9.86 -11.30 -11.96
C GLN A 26 -10.85 -12.26 -12.64
N TRP A 27 -12.11 -11.85 -12.79
CA TRP A 27 -13.13 -12.69 -13.43
C TRP A 27 -12.78 -12.99 -14.89
N ARG A 28 -12.29 -12.00 -15.64
CA ARG A 28 -11.85 -12.21 -17.02
C ARG A 28 -10.68 -13.19 -17.11
N LEU A 29 -9.69 -13.06 -16.23
CA LEU A 29 -8.56 -13.99 -16.18
C LEU A 29 -9.01 -15.41 -15.84
N GLN A 30 -9.87 -15.57 -14.83
CA GLN A 30 -10.39 -16.88 -14.42
C GLN A 30 -11.19 -17.55 -15.54
N ALA A 31 -12.08 -16.80 -16.21
CA ALA A 31 -12.84 -17.30 -17.35
C ALA A 31 -11.92 -17.76 -18.49
N PHE A 32 -10.91 -16.95 -18.82
CA PHE A 32 -9.92 -17.28 -19.83
C PHE A 32 -9.15 -18.57 -19.49
N LEU A 33 -8.62 -18.69 -18.28
CA LEU A 33 -7.89 -19.87 -17.83
C LEU A 33 -8.76 -21.12 -17.83
N LYS A 34 -10.02 -21.01 -17.42
CA LYS A 34 -10.98 -22.11 -17.43
C LYS A 34 -11.23 -22.65 -18.85
N VAL A 35 -11.37 -21.77 -19.84
CA VAL A 35 -11.54 -22.17 -21.25
C VAL A 35 -10.32 -22.90 -21.78
N LEU A 36 -9.12 -22.53 -21.32
CA LEU A 36 -7.87 -23.22 -21.65
C LEU A 36 -7.67 -24.56 -20.91
N GLY A 37 -8.60 -24.95 -20.04
CA GLY A 37 -8.51 -26.19 -19.26
C GLY A 37 -7.68 -26.07 -17.97
N TYR A 38 -7.30 -24.86 -17.57
CA TYR A 38 -6.59 -24.63 -16.31
C TYR A 38 -7.56 -24.38 -15.15
N PHE A 39 -7.20 -24.92 -13.99
CA PHE A 39 -7.83 -24.60 -12.73
C PHE A 39 -7.34 -23.24 -12.23
N SER A 40 -8.26 -22.42 -11.77
CA SER A 40 -7.95 -21.11 -11.19
C SER A 40 -8.92 -20.73 -10.07
N VAL A 41 -8.37 -20.22 -8.97
CA VAL A 41 -9.09 -19.66 -7.83
C VAL A 41 -8.69 -18.19 -7.68
N SER A 42 -9.64 -17.31 -7.96
CA SER A 42 -9.51 -15.87 -7.75
C SER A 42 -9.64 -15.52 -6.27
N GLN A 43 -9.14 -14.35 -5.87
CA GLN A 43 -9.41 -13.82 -4.54
C GLN A 43 -10.70 -12.99 -4.53
N ASN A 44 -11.26 -12.79 -3.34
CA ASN A 44 -12.31 -11.80 -3.12
C ASN A 44 -11.70 -10.54 -2.47
N ILE A 45 -12.53 -9.56 -2.10
CA ILE A 45 -12.10 -8.32 -1.43
C ILE A 45 -11.37 -8.54 -0.08
N GLN A 46 -11.53 -9.72 0.55
CA GLN A 46 -10.85 -10.08 1.80
C GLN A 46 -9.48 -10.71 1.53
N GLY A 47 -9.16 -11.03 0.27
CA GLY A 47 -7.91 -11.61 -0.18
C GLY A 47 -7.79 -13.11 0.11
N ASN A 48 -6.95 -13.81 -0.66
CA ASN A 48 -6.52 -15.19 -0.37
C ASN A 48 -5.24 -15.23 0.48
N GLY A 49 -4.91 -14.13 1.18
CA GLY A 49 -3.69 -13.96 1.98
C GLY A 49 -3.21 -12.50 2.03
N PRO A 50 -1.99 -12.24 2.54
CA PRO A 50 -1.46 -10.88 2.70
C PRO A 50 -1.14 -10.23 1.35
N ILE A 51 -2.11 -9.50 0.79
CA ILE A 51 -2.07 -8.86 -0.54
C ILE A 51 -0.74 -8.13 -0.78
N VAL A 52 -0.31 -7.28 0.16
CA VAL A 52 0.95 -6.51 0.02
C VAL A 52 2.17 -7.41 -0.02
N GLY A 53 2.22 -8.44 0.84
CA GLY A 53 3.31 -9.42 0.83
C GLY A 53 3.42 -10.15 -0.50
N TRP A 54 2.28 -10.53 -1.09
CA TRP A 54 2.24 -11.11 -2.43
C TRP A 54 2.72 -10.17 -3.52
N GLY A 55 2.40 -8.88 -3.41
CA GLY A 55 2.93 -7.85 -4.31
C GLY A 55 4.45 -7.71 -4.24
N VAL A 56 5.02 -7.78 -3.04
CA VAL A 56 6.48 -7.77 -2.84
C VAL A 56 7.11 -9.02 -3.44
N MET A 57 6.58 -10.21 -3.13
CA MET A 57 7.13 -11.49 -3.59
C MET A 57 7.07 -11.66 -5.11
N SER A 58 6.07 -11.07 -5.77
CA SER A 58 5.91 -11.08 -7.23
C SER A 58 6.75 -10.01 -7.95
N GLY A 59 7.45 -9.15 -7.22
CA GLY A 59 8.30 -8.10 -7.79
C GLY A 59 7.51 -6.90 -8.32
N LEU A 60 6.28 -6.67 -7.86
CA LEU A 60 5.49 -5.49 -8.23
C LEU A 60 6.00 -4.21 -7.54
N GLY A 61 6.62 -4.33 -6.36
CA GLY A 61 7.00 -3.18 -5.56
C GLY A 61 7.62 -3.55 -4.22
N GLU A 62 7.77 -2.56 -3.36
CA GLU A 62 8.26 -2.69 -1.98
C GLU A 62 7.20 -2.23 -0.99
N GLN A 63 7.11 -2.87 0.18
CA GLN A 63 6.25 -2.38 1.25
C GLN A 63 6.87 -1.15 1.92
N GLY A 64 6.13 -0.04 1.93
CA GLY A 64 6.53 1.23 2.56
C GLY A 64 6.00 1.43 3.98
N ARG A 65 6.34 2.58 4.58
CA ARG A 65 5.90 2.98 5.93
C ARG A 65 4.38 3.03 6.10
N LEU A 66 3.66 3.40 5.04
CA LEU A 66 2.20 3.42 5.04
C LEU A 66 1.56 2.01 5.03
N ALA A 67 2.36 0.93 5.13
CA ALA A 67 1.95 -0.47 5.05
C ALA A 67 1.35 -0.92 3.70
N HIS A 68 1.27 -0.03 2.70
CA HIS A 68 0.92 -0.36 1.32
C HIS A 68 2.15 -0.76 0.49
N LEU A 69 1.89 -1.45 -0.62
CA LEU A 69 2.86 -1.67 -1.68
C LEU A 69 3.13 -0.35 -2.41
N ILE A 70 4.40 -0.01 -2.59
CA ILE A 70 4.86 1.10 -3.41
C ILE A 70 5.47 0.49 -4.68
N THR A 71 4.87 0.79 -5.83
CA THR A 71 5.38 0.38 -7.14
C THR A 71 6.29 1.46 -7.73
N PRO A 72 7.24 1.10 -8.61
CA PRO A 72 8.08 2.10 -9.29
C PRO A 72 7.27 3.11 -10.12
N GLY A 73 6.24 2.65 -10.85
CA GLY A 73 5.50 3.49 -11.79
C GLY A 73 4.36 4.31 -11.19
N TRP A 74 3.66 3.79 -10.17
CA TRP A 74 2.48 4.46 -9.60
C TRP A 74 2.59 4.73 -8.10
N GLY A 75 3.75 4.46 -7.49
CA GLY A 75 3.92 4.53 -6.05
C GLY A 75 2.88 3.68 -5.33
N PRO A 76 2.29 4.15 -4.22
CA PRO A 76 1.19 3.48 -3.55
C PRO A 76 -0.20 3.78 -4.15
N MET A 77 -0.31 4.44 -5.31
CA MET A 77 -1.58 4.76 -5.98
C MET A 77 -2.14 3.55 -6.76
N ILE A 78 -2.00 2.37 -6.20
CA ILE A 78 -2.57 1.12 -6.70
C ILE A 78 -3.51 0.53 -5.63
N ARG A 79 -4.56 -0.18 -6.05
CA ARG A 79 -5.58 -0.70 -5.12
C ARG A 79 -5.13 -1.97 -4.41
N GLN A 80 -4.71 -2.97 -5.19
CA GLN A 80 -4.31 -4.28 -4.67
C GLN A 80 -3.47 -5.04 -5.69
N SER A 81 -2.52 -5.83 -5.19
CA SER A 81 -1.87 -6.92 -5.92
C SER A 81 -2.78 -8.15 -5.89
N THR A 82 -3.47 -8.44 -6.98
CA THR A 82 -4.44 -9.54 -7.04
C THR A 82 -3.77 -10.91 -7.09
N MET A 83 -4.13 -11.78 -6.15
CA MET A 83 -3.63 -13.16 -6.10
C MET A 83 -4.63 -14.13 -6.75
N ASN A 84 -4.14 -14.89 -7.73
CA ASN A 84 -4.88 -16.01 -8.33
C ASN A 84 -4.07 -17.29 -8.14
N ILE A 85 -4.67 -18.31 -7.54
CA ILE A 85 -4.05 -19.64 -7.44
C ILE A 85 -4.37 -20.37 -8.74
N VAL A 86 -3.35 -20.72 -9.51
CA VAL A 86 -3.52 -21.34 -10.83
C VAL A 86 -2.62 -22.56 -10.96
N ASN A 87 -3.06 -23.58 -11.71
CA ASN A 87 -2.21 -24.72 -12.08
C ASN A 87 -1.52 -24.55 -13.45
N LEU A 88 -1.65 -23.36 -14.06
CA LEU A 88 -0.89 -22.96 -15.23
C LEU A 88 0.60 -22.83 -14.85
N PRO A 89 1.54 -23.46 -15.57
CA PRO A 89 2.97 -23.22 -15.36
C PRO A 89 3.33 -21.76 -15.67
N VAL A 90 3.67 -21.00 -14.64
CA VAL A 90 4.13 -19.61 -14.76
C VAL A 90 5.53 -19.48 -14.19
N ALA A 91 6.41 -18.78 -14.92
CA ALA A 91 7.75 -18.51 -14.45
C ALA A 91 7.69 -17.55 -13.25
N PRO A 92 8.32 -17.88 -12.10
CA PRO A 92 8.31 -17.01 -10.94
C PRO A 92 9.12 -15.75 -11.22
N LYS A 93 8.60 -14.61 -10.77
CA LYS A 93 9.38 -13.37 -10.67
C LYS A 93 10.08 -13.29 -9.31
N LYS A 94 11.13 -12.48 -9.27
CA LYS A 94 11.87 -12.18 -8.03
C LYS A 94 11.38 -10.86 -7.44
N PRO A 95 11.45 -10.68 -6.11
CA PRO A 95 11.30 -9.37 -5.48
C PRO A 95 12.27 -8.35 -6.07
N ILE A 96 11.92 -7.07 -5.97
CA ILE A 96 12.73 -5.94 -6.44
C ILE A 96 13.23 -5.10 -5.26
N ASP A 97 14.37 -4.43 -5.45
CA ASP A 97 14.90 -3.37 -4.56
C ASP A 97 15.14 -2.12 -5.41
N PHE A 98 14.16 -1.22 -5.43
CA PHE A 98 14.24 0.11 -6.04
C PHE A 98 14.41 1.22 -5.00
N GLY A 99 14.48 0.89 -3.70
CA GLY A 99 14.90 1.78 -2.62
C GLY A 99 13.76 2.53 -1.92
N ALA A 100 12.49 2.26 -2.22
CA ALA A 100 11.37 2.93 -1.55
C ALA A 100 11.32 2.66 -0.05
N ARG A 101 11.64 1.44 0.37
CA ARG A 101 11.69 1.06 1.78
C ARG A 101 12.83 1.76 2.52
N LYS A 102 14.00 1.91 1.89
CA LYS A 102 15.13 2.67 2.45
C LYS A 102 14.75 4.15 2.60
N PHE A 103 14.12 4.72 1.58
CA PHE A 103 13.61 6.09 1.62
C PHE A 103 12.58 6.32 2.75
N CYS A 104 11.71 5.34 3.01
CA CYS A 104 10.72 5.41 4.08
C CYS A 104 11.31 5.54 5.50
N ILE A 105 12.56 5.12 5.72
CA ILE A 105 13.25 5.20 7.03
C ILE A 105 13.32 6.64 7.51
N THR A 106 13.64 7.58 6.61
CA THR A 106 13.86 8.99 6.91
C THR A 106 12.68 9.89 6.51
N CYS A 107 11.99 9.60 5.40
CA CYS A 107 10.96 10.47 4.83
C CYS A 107 9.81 10.81 5.81
N LYS A 108 9.16 9.79 6.40
CA LYS A 108 8.08 9.90 7.41
C LYS A 108 6.85 10.77 7.08
N LYS A 109 6.82 11.46 5.93
CA LYS A 109 5.76 12.39 5.51
C LYS A 109 4.33 11.85 5.64
N CYS A 110 4.10 10.60 5.27
CA CYS A 110 2.77 9.97 5.41
C CYS A 110 2.35 9.82 6.88
N ALA A 111 3.29 9.56 7.79
CA ALA A 111 3.02 9.46 9.21
C ALA A 111 2.86 10.83 9.87
N ASP A 112 3.54 11.86 9.38
CA ASP A 112 3.39 13.23 9.87
C ASP A 112 2.06 13.86 9.50
N LEU A 113 1.54 13.56 8.31
CA LEU A 113 0.27 14.08 7.80
C LEU A 113 -0.92 13.13 8.07
N CYS A 114 -0.71 12.02 8.78
CA CYS A 114 -1.78 11.08 9.09
C CYS A 114 -2.76 11.72 10.09
N PRO A 115 -4.03 11.98 9.72
CA PRO A 115 -4.96 12.70 10.58
C PRO A 115 -5.32 11.93 11.86
N SER A 116 -5.22 10.59 11.82
CA SER A 116 -5.49 9.72 12.97
C SER A 116 -4.25 9.38 13.80
N GLY A 117 -3.05 9.77 13.35
CA GLY A 117 -1.80 9.37 13.98
C GLY A 117 -1.58 7.84 14.02
N ALA A 118 -2.15 7.11 13.06
CA ALA A 118 -2.11 5.65 13.02
C ALA A 118 -0.77 5.06 12.55
N LEU A 119 -0.01 5.81 11.77
CA LEU A 119 1.26 5.35 11.18
C LEU A 119 2.43 5.60 12.14
N SER A 120 3.29 4.59 12.31
CA SER A 120 4.49 4.73 13.12
C SER A 120 5.46 5.76 12.54
N LYS A 121 6.02 6.61 13.41
CA LYS A 121 7.10 7.57 13.11
C LYS A 121 8.49 7.03 13.44
N GLU A 122 8.59 5.78 13.88
CA GLU A 122 9.85 5.18 14.28
C GLU A 122 10.80 5.01 13.09
N THR A 123 12.09 5.29 13.33
CA THR A 123 13.13 5.03 12.32
C THR A 123 13.49 3.55 12.30
N LYS A 124 13.59 2.94 13.49
CA LYS A 124 13.94 1.53 13.65
C LYS A 124 12.72 0.66 13.33
N LEU A 125 12.93 -0.30 12.44
CA LEU A 125 11.95 -1.34 12.15
C LEU A 125 11.97 -2.40 13.25
N THR A 126 10.86 -3.09 13.44
CA THR A 126 10.73 -4.14 14.46
C THR A 126 10.17 -5.42 13.88
N TRP A 127 10.57 -6.55 14.45
CA TRP A 127 10.01 -7.88 14.18
C TRP A 127 8.86 -8.23 15.14
N ASP A 128 8.71 -7.44 16.21
CA ASP A 128 7.78 -7.70 17.28
C ASP A 128 6.36 -7.26 16.91
N ILE A 129 5.37 -7.97 17.47
CA ILE A 129 4.00 -7.44 17.55
C ILE A 129 4.05 -6.33 18.60
N VAL A 130 4.26 -5.09 18.16
CA VAL A 130 4.31 -3.99 19.12
C VAL A 130 2.90 -3.75 19.65
N GLN A 131 2.69 -4.01 20.94
CA GLN A 131 1.59 -3.44 21.70
C GLN A 131 1.89 -1.94 21.90
N ALA A 132 2.01 -1.18 20.80
CA ALA A 132 2.41 0.22 20.84
C ALA A 132 1.27 1.16 21.27
N TYR A 133 0.03 0.66 21.30
CA TYR A 133 -1.15 1.50 21.47
C TYR A 133 -2.18 0.81 22.37
N ASP A 134 -2.65 1.53 23.40
CA ASP A 134 -3.64 1.06 24.38
C ASP A 134 -4.97 0.63 23.75
N SER A 135 -5.25 1.09 22.52
CA SER A 135 -6.46 0.82 21.73
C SER A 135 -6.52 -0.57 21.09
N VAL A 136 -5.44 -1.35 21.12
CA VAL A 136 -5.36 -2.62 20.39
C VAL A 136 -5.56 -3.79 21.36
N LYS A 137 -6.80 -4.31 21.46
CA LYS A 137 -7.08 -5.59 22.13
C LYS A 137 -8.05 -6.44 21.28
N PRO A 138 -7.74 -7.73 21.00
CA PRO A 138 -6.50 -8.45 21.34
C PRO A 138 -5.31 -8.03 20.44
N ASN A 139 -4.09 -8.25 20.92
CA ASN A 139 -2.80 -7.83 20.35
C ASN A 139 -2.45 -8.51 18.98
N LEU A 140 -3.31 -8.49 17.96
CA LEU A 140 -3.18 -9.37 16.78
C LEU A 140 -3.42 -8.68 15.42
N PHE A 141 -3.12 -7.38 15.31
CA PHE A 141 -3.40 -6.62 14.07
C PHE A 141 -2.18 -6.40 13.17
N ASN A 142 -0.98 -6.69 13.66
CA ASN A 142 0.24 -6.74 12.86
C ASN A 142 0.76 -8.18 12.90
N ASN A 143 1.13 -8.73 11.74
CA ASN A 143 1.63 -10.10 11.66
C ASN A 143 3.01 -10.21 12.32
N PRO A 144 3.21 -11.12 13.31
CA PRO A 144 4.54 -11.35 13.90
C PRO A 144 5.54 -11.82 12.84
N GLY A 145 6.83 -11.54 13.09
CA GLY A 145 7.89 -12.03 12.23
C GLY A 145 8.00 -11.29 10.88
N LEU A 146 7.29 -10.17 10.73
CA LEU A 146 7.52 -9.22 9.64
C LEU A 146 8.30 -8.01 10.19
N ASN A 147 9.55 -7.86 9.75
CA ASN A 147 10.33 -6.65 10.00
C ASN A 147 9.58 -5.47 9.36
N ASN A 148 8.92 -4.60 10.13
CA ASN A 148 8.19 -3.47 9.55
C ASN A 148 7.97 -2.31 10.54
N TRP A 149 7.39 -1.22 10.04
CA TRP A 149 6.76 -0.20 10.86
C TRP A 149 5.37 -0.68 11.31
N PRO A 150 5.07 -0.72 12.61
CA PRO A 150 3.74 -1.03 13.10
C PRO A 150 2.71 -0.01 12.60
N PHE A 151 1.51 -0.48 12.31
CA PHE A 151 0.38 0.35 11.88
C PHE A 151 -0.84 0.11 12.79
N ASP A 152 -1.41 1.18 13.33
CA ASP A 152 -2.63 1.15 14.15
C ASP A 152 -3.87 1.21 13.26
N HIS A 153 -4.32 0.05 12.80
CA HIS A 153 -5.50 -0.07 11.95
C HIS A 153 -6.79 0.44 12.61
N PHE A 154 -6.88 0.46 13.95
CA PHE A 154 -8.07 0.97 14.65
C PHE A 154 -8.13 2.48 14.62
N LYS A 155 -7.01 3.17 14.88
CA LYS A 155 -6.97 4.64 14.71
C LYS A 155 -7.30 5.02 13.27
N CYS A 156 -6.78 4.28 12.30
CA CYS A 156 -7.13 4.48 10.90
C CYS A 156 -8.63 4.29 10.64
N ASN A 157 -9.21 3.16 11.05
CA ASN A 157 -10.63 2.87 10.83
C ASN A 157 -11.55 3.81 11.60
N ARG A 158 -11.20 4.17 12.83
CA ARG A 158 -11.93 5.16 13.63
C ARG A 158 -12.06 6.47 12.88
N TYR A 159 -10.97 6.96 12.28
CA TYR A 159 -11.02 8.17 11.48
C TYR A 159 -11.91 8.02 10.24
N TRP A 160 -11.94 6.86 9.59
CA TRP A 160 -12.89 6.63 8.47
C TRP A 160 -14.33 6.82 8.92
N ASN A 161 -14.70 6.26 10.08
CA ASN A 161 -16.04 6.39 10.64
C ASN A 161 -16.34 7.84 11.08
N GLU A 162 -15.36 8.57 11.61
CA GLU A 162 -15.54 9.96 12.05
C GLU A 162 -15.58 10.96 10.89
N SER A 163 -14.88 10.67 9.79
CA SER A 163 -14.77 11.55 8.62
C SER A 163 -15.70 11.17 7.46
N ASP A 164 -16.43 10.05 7.58
CA ASP A 164 -17.33 9.51 6.55
C ASP A 164 -16.65 9.34 5.18
N THR A 165 -15.40 8.87 5.18
CA THR A 165 -14.60 8.63 3.97
C THR A 165 -13.58 7.49 4.18
N TYR A 166 -13.00 6.95 3.10
CA TYR A 166 -11.86 6.05 3.16
C TYR A 166 -10.51 6.77 3.34
N CYS A 167 -10.53 8.10 3.47
CA CYS A 167 -9.40 8.99 3.77
C CYS A 167 -8.32 9.04 2.69
N GLY A 168 -7.47 8.01 2.55
CA GLY A 168 -6.43 7.95 1.51
C GLY A 168 -5.29 8.98 1.60
N VAL A 169 -5.23 9.82 2.65
CA VAL A 169 -4.23 10.90 2.78
C VAL A 169 -2.80 10.38 2.68
N CYS A 170 -2.50 9.24 3.33
CA CYS A 170 -1.16 8.64 3.30
C CYS A 170 -0.70 8.27 1.88
N GLN A 171 -1.62 7.84 1.02
CA GLN A 171 -1.36 7.56 -0.39
C GLN A 171 -1.19 8.87 -1.17
N ALA A 172 -2.09 9.84 -1.00
CA ALA A 172 -2.05 11.11 -1.73
C ALA A 172 -0.78 11.96 -1.46
N VAL A 173 -0.26 11.93 -0.22
CA VAL A 173 0.92 12.72 0.20
C VAL A 173 2.24 12.00 -0.02
N CYS A 174 2.22 10.71 -0.36
CA CYS A 174 3.45 9.95 -0.58
C CYS A 174 4.25 10.56 -1.74
N VAL A 175 5.57 10.67 -1.56
CA VAL A 175 6.48 11.22 -2.58
C VAL A 175 6.44 10.40 -3.86
N PHE A 176 6.24 9.08 -3.74
CA PHE A 176 6.13 8.17 -4.89
C PHE A 176 4.78 8.24 -5.62
N SER A 177 3.77 8.94 -5.09
CA SER A 177 2.47 9.10 -5.74
C SER A 177 2.43 10.26 -6.75
N LYS A 178 3.49 11.06 -6.83
CA LYS A 178 3.51 12.23 -7.71
C LYS A 178 3.80 11.81 -9.14
N ASP A 179 3.03 12.36 -10.05
CA ASP A 179 3.07 12.08 -11.48
C ASP A 179 4.42 12.45 -12.09
N ASP A 180 4.76 11.73 -13.14
CA ASP A 180 6.04 11.76 -13.85
C ASP A 180 6.10 12.95 -14.84
N ALA A 181 4.97 13.65 -15.01
CA ALA A 181 4.82 14.83 -15.86
C ALA A 181 5.81 15.97 -15.51
N SER A 182 6.40 15.97 -14.31
CA SER A 182 7.56 16.81 -14.00
C SER A 182 8.83 15.97 -14.16
N SER A 183 9.66 16.26 -15.17
CA SER A 183 10.91 15.55 -15.47
C SER A 183 11.90 15.46 -14.30
N VAL A 184 11.75 16.35 -13.32
CA VAL A 184 12.53 16.35 -12.07
C VAL A 184 12.11 15.19 -11.15
N HIS A 185 10.86 14.73 -11.19
CA HIS A 185 10.37 13.68 -10.29
C HIS A 185 11.00 12.31 -10.55
N GLU A 186 11.26 11.92 -11.80
CA GLU A 186 11.92 10.63 -12.09
C GLU A 186 13.36 10.60 -11.59
N ILE A 187 14.11 11.68 -11.85
CA ILE A 187 15.47 11.84 -11.35
C ILE A 187 15.44 11.88 -9.82
N VAL A 188 14.51 12.63 -9.22
CA VAL A 188 14.41 12.77 -7.77
C VAL A 188 13.94 11.46 -7.10
N LYS A 189 12.98 10.72 -7.65
CA LYS A 189 12.56 9.40 -7.13
C LYS A 189 13.73 8.40 -7.18
N ALA A 190 14.42 8.31 -8.32
CA ALA A 190 15.57 7.43 -8.48
C ALA A 190 16.74 7.84 -7.57
N THR A 191 17.04 9.13 -7.49
CA THR A 191 18.16 9.65 -6.70
C THR A 191 17.87 9.61 -5.20
N LEU A 192 16.66 9.94 -4.75
CA LEU A 192 16.27 9.87 -3.33
C LEU A 192 16.18 8.44 -2.81
N ALA A 193 15.77 7.50 -3.65
CA ALA A 193 15.78 6.08 -3.28
C ALA A 193 17.20 5.54 -3.06
N GLN A 194 18.21 6.20 -3.64
CA GLN A 194 19.62 5.82 -3.56
C GLN A 194 20.48 6.74 -2.68
N THR A 195 20.04 7.98 -2.41
CA THR A 195 20.84 9.05 -1.78
C THR A 195 20.09 9.68 -0.62
N THR A 196 20.54 9.40 0.60
CA THR A 196 19.91 9.89 1.85
C THR A 196 20.06 11.39 2.09
N CYS A 197 21.05 12.06 1.48
CA CYS A 197 21.36 13.47 1.71
C CYS A 197 20.30 14.45 1.14
N LEU A 198 19.63 14.09 0.06
CA LEU A 198 18.65 14.98 -0.61
C LEU A 198 17.28 15.00 0.09
N ILE A 199 17.10 14.18 1.12
CA ILE A 199 15.83 14.03 1.85
C ILE A 199 15.54 15.26 2.72
N ALA A 200 16.55 16.04 3.11
CA ALA A 200 16.41 17.23 3.95
C ALA A 200 15.72 18.43 3.24
N PHE A 201 15.51 18.35 1.92
CA PHE A 201 14.94 19.44 1.10
C PHE A 201 13.47 19.19 0.67
N LEU A 202 12.82 18.12 1.17
CA LEU A 202 11.46 17.70 0.84
C LEU A 202 10.46 17.88 1.98
#